data_AF-A0A2E8D7H3-F1
#
_entry.id   AF-A0A2E8D7H3-F1
#
_cell.length_a   1.000
_cell.length_b   1.000
_cell.length_c   1.000
_cell.angle_alpha   90.00
_cell.angle_beta   90.00
_cell.angle_gamma   90.00
#
_symmetry.space_group_name_H-M   'P 1'
#
loop_
_entity.id
_entity.type
_entity.pdbx_description
1 polymer ?
#
loop_
_entity_poly.entity_id
_entity_poly.type
_entity_poly.pdbx_seq_one_letter_code
_entity_poly.pdbx_strand_id
1 'polypeptide(L)'
;MADIEIGSAKFDDMYVITGNDVPAIKGFLNGEVQLAIDQLRQFSERRGVYVSVNGGRLIIKKPGFIRDYKTLSRFVALSLHVFDHATQASAEGIDFVDQPAGSSSVIEDVVCQICGEDVKLDAVSCRSCRTPHHKDCWEYYGACSTFGCGQKRYTSRR
;
A
#
# COMPACT_ATOMS: atom_id res chain seq x y z
N MET A 1 5.54 11.45 -29.62
CA MET A 1 5.57 11.69 -28.16
C MET A 1 7.02 11.83 -27.78
N ALA A 2 7.36 12.89 -27.04
CA ALA A 2 8.73 13.13 -26.61
C ALA A 2 9.07 12.27 -25.40
N ASP A 3 10.33 11.87 -25.31
CA ASP A 3 10.89 11.21 -24.13
C ASP A 3 11.02 12.24 -22.99
N ILE A 4 10.71 11.83 -21.77
CA ILE A 4 10.66 12.70 -20.58
C ILE A 4 11.80 12.30 -19.64
N GLU A 5 12.69 13.24 -19.35
CA GLU A 5 13.73 13.04 -18.33
C GLU A 5 13.17 13.25 -16.92
N ILE A 6 13.27 12.22 -16.08
CA ILE A 6 12.82 12.26 -14.68
C ILE A 6 13.92 12.71 -13.71
N GLY A 7 15.15 12.92 -14.20
CA GLY A 7 16.27 13.41 -13.39
C GLY A 7 17.10 12.29 -12.75
N SER A 8 16.90 11.05 -13.20
CA SER A 8 17.68 9.90 -12.79
C SER A 8 18.43 9.41 -14.01
N ALA A 9 19.65 9.92 -14.21
CA ALA A 9 20.43 9.68 -15.44
C ALA A 9 20.54 8.20 -15.83
N LYS A 10 20.67 7.31 -14.83
CA LYS A 10 20.69 5.86 -15.08
C LYS A 10 19.35 5.34 -15.58
N PHE A 11 18.24 5.81 -15.01
CA PHE A 11 16.90 5.38 -15.39
C PHE A 11 16.50 5.98 -16.74
N ASP A 12 16.79 7.26 -16.96
CA ASP A 12 16.56 7.99 -18.21
C ASP A 12 17.31 7.34 -19.40
N ASP A 13 18.52 6.79 -19.18
CA ASP A 13 19.26 6.03 -20.21
C ASP A 13 18.67 4.64 -20.50
N MET A 14 18.01 4.03 -19.50
CA MET A 14 17.53 2.64 -19.58
C MET A 14 16.09 2.51 -20.07
N TYR A 15 15.29 3.57 -19.99
CA TYR A 15 13.86 3.54 -20.26
C TYR A 15 13.43 4.75 -21.09
N VAL A 16 12.50 4.51 -22.01
CA VAL A 16 11.77 5.58 -22.70
C VAL A 16 10.52 5.91 -21.89
N ILE A 17 10.37 7.16 -21.46
CA ILE A 17 9.30 7.62 -20.59
C ILE A 17 8.43 8.59 -21.38
N THR A 18 7.15 8.26 -21.53
CA THR A 18 6.21 9.10 -22.28
C THR A 18 4.94 9.28 -21.48
N GLY A 19 4.35 10.48 -21.55
CA GLY A 19 3.02 10.75 -21.01
C GLY A 19 2.61 12.20 -21.20
N ASN A 20 1.46 12.56 -20.63
CA ASN A 20 0.82 13.86 -20.80
C ASN A 20 0.92 14.79 -19.57
N ASP A 21 1.36 14.26 -18.42
CA ASP A 21 1.52 15.02 -17.17
C ASP A 21 2.92 14.76 -16.59
N VAL A 22 3.86 15.65 -16.89
CA VAL A 22 5.27 15.51 -16.48
C VAL A 22 5.43 15.56 -14.95
N PRO A 23 4.83 16.50 -14.20
CA PRO A 23 4.88 16.50 -12.74
C PRO A 23 4.39 15.20 -12.11
N ALA A 24 3.22 14.70 -12.51
CA ALA A 24 2.67 13.45 -11.96
C ALA A 24 3.58 12.25 -12.28
N ILE A 25 4.14 12.19 -13.49
CA ILE A 25 5.11 11.15 -13.89
C ILE A 25 6.35 11.20 -13.01
N LYS A 26 6.92 12.39 -12.75
CA LYS A 26 8.10 12.55 -11.90
C LYS A 26 7.82 12.17 -10.44
N GLY A 27 6.65 12.54 -9.91
CA GLY A 27 6.23 12.16 -8.56
C GLY A 27 6.03 10.65 -8.42
N PHE A 28 5.40 10.03 -9.42
CA PHE A 28 5.19 8.59 -9.46
C PHE A 28 6.50 7.81 -9.61
N LEU A 29 7.40 8.23 -10.52
CA LEU A 29 8.69 7.58 -10.76
C LEU A 29 9.76 7.99 -9.73
N ASN A 30 9.42 7.87 -8.45
CA ASN A 30 10.37 8.02 -7.36
C ASN A 30 11.38 6.85 -7.31
N GLY A 31 12.39 6.95 -6.45
CA GLY A 31 13.47 5.95 -6.36
C GLY A 31 13.00 4.53 -6.05
N GLU A 32 11.92 4.36 -5.28
CA GLU A 32 11.37 3.04 -4.94
C GLU A 32 10.67 2.40 -6.14
N VAL A 33 9.87 3.19 -6.87
CA VAL A 33 9.21 2.73 -8.11
C VAL A 33 10.24 2.42 -9.19
N GLN A 34 11.26 3.27 -9.35
CA GLN A 34 12.36 3.02 -10.28
C GLN A 34 13.05 1.68 -9.99
N LEU A 35 13.36 1.41 -8.71
CA LEU A 35 13.96 0.15 -8.29
C LEU A 35 13.04 -1.05 -8.58
N ALA A 36 11.74 -0.93 -8.31
CA ALA A 36 10.78 -2.00 -8.59
C ALA A 36 10.67 -2.28 -10.10
N ILE A 37 10.65 -1.26 -10.94
CA ILE A 37 10.66 -1.39 -12.41
C ILE A 37 11.96 -2.05 -12.89
N ASP A 38 13.12 -1.66 -12.33
CA ASP A 38 14.41 -2.29 -12.61
C ASP A 38 14.43 -3.78 -12.25
N GLN A 39 13.78 -4.17 -11.15
CA GLN A 39 13.65 -5.57 -10.79
C GLN A 39 12.67 -6.31 -11.72
N LEU A 40 11.56 -5.68 -12.11
CA LEU A 40 10.60 -6.25 -13.08
C LEU A 40 11.26 -6.49 -14.44
N ARG A 41 12.16 -5.60 -14.87
CA ARG A 41 12.94 -5.74 -16.10
C ARG A 41 13.80 -7.01 -16.12
N GLN A 42 14.27 -7.47 -14.95
CA GLN A 42 15.13 -8.65 -14.83
C GLN A 42 14.39 -9.98 -15.05
N PHE A 43 13.06 -9.99 -15.12
CA PHE A 43 12.26 -11.19 -15.38
C PHE A 43 12.24 -11.62 -16.86
N SER A 44 12.91 -10.87 -17.73
CA SER A 44 13.04 -11.17 -19.15
C SER A 44 14.51 -11.24 -19.53
N GLU A 45 14.89 -12.27 -20.28
CA GLU A 45 16.24 -12.41 -20.84
C GLU A 45 16.60 -11.22 -21.73
N ARG A 46 15.60 -10.66 -22.44
CA ARG A 46 15.76 -9.46 -23.27
C ARG A 46 15.76 -8.16 -22.46
N ARG A 47 15.71 -8.25 -21.12
CA ARG A 47 15.67 -7.12 -20.17
C ARG A 47 14.67 -6.05 -20.59
N GLY A 48 13.46 -6.49 -20.92
CA GLY A 48 12.36 -5.61 -21.31
C GLY A 48 11.22 -5.70 -20.32
N VAL A 49 10.63 -4.55 -20.00
CA VAL A 49 9.37 -4.41 -19.26
C VAL A 49 8.59 -3.27 -19.88
N TYR A 50 7.28 -3.41 -19.94
CA TYR A 50 6.37 -2.36 -20.38
C TYR A 50 5.42 -2.04 -19.23
N VAL A 51 5.43 -0.78 -18.79
CA VAL A 51 4.57 -0.27 -17.74
C VAL A 51 3.73 0.85 -18.32
N SER A 52 2.42 0.80 -18.11
CA SER A 52 1.49 1.82 -18.58
C SER A 52 0.41 2.08 -17.54
N VAL A 53 0.17 3.35 -17.24
CA VAL A 53 -0.91 3.82 -16.38
C VAL A 53 -1.86 4.66 -17.24
N ASN A 54 -3.12 4.27 -17.36
CA ASN A 54 -4.12 5.01 -18.11
C ASN A 54 -5.54 4.73 -17.57
N GLY A 55 -6.33 5.77 -17.33
CA GLY A 55 -7.75 5.67 -17.03
C GLY A 55 -8.07 4.73 -15.86
N GLY A 56 -7.30 4.83 -14.77
CA GLY A 56 -7.43 3.98 -13.58
C GLY A 56 -6.92 2.54 -13.75
N ARG A 57 -6.20 2.25 -14.84
CA ARG A 57 -5.61 0.94 -15.09
C ARG A 57 -4.10 1.02 -15.09
N LEU A 58 -3.47 0.11 -14.36
CA LEU A 58 -2.04 -0.18 -14.46
C LEU A 58 -1.86 -1.48 -15.24
N ILE A 59 -1.01 -1.43 -16.26
CA ILE A 59 -0.62 -2.58 -17.07
C ILE A 59 0.89 -2.74 -16.94
N ILE A 60 1.32 -3.90 -16.45
CA ILE A 60 2.73 -4.31 -16.42
C ILE A 60 2.86 -5.58 -17.26
N LYS A 61 3.66 -5.50 -18.33
CA LYS A 61 3.94 -6.60 -19.25
C LYS A 61 5.43 -6.89 -19.28
N LYS A 62 5.77 -8.16 -19.41
CA LYS A 62 7.12 -8.59 -19.74
C LYS A 62 7.12 -9.48 -20.99
N PRO A 63 8.23 -9.53 -21.73
CA PRO A 63 8.43 -10.55 -22.76
C PRO A 63 8.59 -11.95 -22.13
N GLY A 64 8.15 -12.97 -22.88
CA GLY A 64 8.37 -14.38 -22.56
C GLY A 64 7.47 -14.93 -21.45
N PHE A 65 7.65 -16.22 -21.14
CA PHE A 65 6.84 -16.94 -20.16
C PHE A 65 7.50 -16.96 -18.78
N ILE A 66 6.69 -16.98 -17.72
CA ILE A 66 7.15 -17.35 -16.38
C ILE A 66 6.83 -18.84 -16.22
N ARG A 67 7.85 -19.65 -15.90
CA ARG A 67 7.70 -21.11 -15.86
C ARG A 67 7.57 -21.69 -14.46
N ASP A 68 7.87 -20.90 -13.43
CA ASP A 68 7.82 -21.34 -12.04
C ASP A 68 7.03 -20.38 -11.16
N TYR A 69 6.39 -20.94 -10.13
CA TYR A 69 5.52 -20.18 -9.24
C TYR A 69 6.26 -19.13 -8.41
N LYS A 70 7.51 -19.40 -8.01
CA LYS A 70 8.30 -18.47 -7.18
C LYS A 70 8.58 -17.18 -7.94
N THR A 71 8.98 -17.31 -9.20
CA THR A 71 9.17 -16.18 -10.12
C THR A 71 7.86 -15.46 -10.39
N LEU A 72 6.75 -16.19 -10.59
CA LEU A 72 5.43 -15.57 -10.79
C LEU A 72 5.01 -14.74 -9.58
N SER A 73 5.13 -15.32 -8.38
CA SER A 73 4.79 -14.65 -7.12
C SER A 73 5.64 -13.39 -6.92
N ARG A 74 6.94 -13.45 -7.20
CA ARG A 74 7.82 -12.27 -7.13
C ARG A 74 7.44 -11.18 -8.15
N PHE A 75 7.11 -11.58 -9.38
CA PHE A 75 6.66 -10.64 -10.42
C PHE A 75 5.37 -9.93 -10.00
N VAL A 76 4.40 -10.69 -9.46
CA VAL A 76 3.13 -10.14 -8.96
C VAL A 76 3.37 -9.20 -7.78
N ALA A 77 4.20 -9.59 -6.81
CA ALA A 77 4.52 -8.76 -5.65
C ALA A 77 5.14 -7.40 -6.06
N LEU A 78 6.09 -7.41 -7.00
CA LEU A 78 6.68 -6.18 -7.54
C LEU A 78 5.67 -5.35 -8.34
N SER A 79 4.77 -6.02 -9.07
CA SER A 79 3.71 -5.33 -9.81
C SER A 79 2.71 -4.63 -8.88
N LEU A 80 2.35 -5.27 -7.76
CA LEU A 80 1.51 -4.67 -6.72
C LEU A 80 2.21 -3.50 -6.03
N HIS A 81 3.52 -3.61 -5.78
CA HIS A 81 4.29 -2.49 -5.24
C HIS A 81 4.22 -1.25 -6.15
N VAL A 82 4.37 -1.43 -7.47
CA VAL A 82 4.20 -0.33 -8.43
C VAL A 82 2.77 0.20 -8.45
N PHE A 83 1.77 -0.67 -8.28
CA PHE A 83 0.35 -0.28 -8.20
C PHE A 83 0.06 0.59 -6.98
N ASP A 84 0.58 0.24 -5.81
CA ASP A 84 0.36 0.98 -4.57
C ASP A 84 0.87 2.42 -4.73
N HIS A 85 2.05 2.63 -5.32
CA HIS A 85 2.54 3.97 -5.61
C HIS A 85 1.74 4.70 -6.70
N ALA A 86 1.27 4.00 -7.74
CA ALA A 86 0.46 4.62 -8.79
C ALA A 86 -0.88 5.15 -8.24
N THR A 87 -1.46 4.41 -7.30
CA THR A 87 -2.71 4.80 -6.63
C THR A 87 -2.50 5.90 -5.59
N GLN A 88 -1.37 5.90 -4.87
CA GLN A 88 -1.00 6.99 -3.95
C GLN A 88 -0.72 8.30 -4.70
N ALA A 89 -0.02 8.26 -5.83
CA ALA A 89 0.21 9.43 -6.68
C ALA A 89 -1.10 10.00 -7.26
N SER A 90 -2.14 9.17 -7.37
CA SER A 90 -3.48 9.61 -7.80
C SER A 90 -4.38 10.07 -6.63
N ALA A 91 -3.92 9.93 -5.38
CA ALA A 91 -4.65 10.32 -4.18
C ALA A 91 -4.42 11.79 -3.77
N GLU A 92 -3.62 12.56 -4.53
CA GLU A 92 -3.61 14.03 -4.45
C GLU A 92 -5.02 14.54 -4.80
N GLY A 93 -5.76 14.89 -3.75
CA GLY A 93 -7.21 15.12 -3.78
C GLY A 93 -7.90 14.78 -2.45
N ILE A 94 -7.22 14.05 -1.56
CA ILE A 94 -7.54 14.00 -0.14
C ILE A 94 -6.62 15.00 0.57
N ASP A 95 -7.13 16.19 0.88
CA ASP A 95 -6.47 17.11 1.81
C ASP A 95 -6.47 16.46 3.20
N PHE A 96 -5.37 15.83 3.57
CA PHE A 96 -5.08 15.57 4.97
C PHE A 96 -4.77 16.92 5.60
N VAL A 97 -5.70 17.45 6.40
CA VAL A 97 -5.49 18.68 7.15
C VAL A 97 -4.26 18.49 8.04
N ASP A 98 -3.17 19.17 7.71
CA ASP A 98 -1.93 19.20 8.48
C ASP A 98 -2.23 19.58 9.95
N GLN A 99 -2.11 18.61 10.86
CA GLN A 99 -1.86 18.92 12.26
C GLN A 99 -0.38 19.25 12.43
N PRO A 100 -0.03 20.35 13.14
CA PRO A 100 1.33 20.84 13.19
C PRO A 100 2.29 19.82 13.82
N ALA A 101 3.43 19.65 13.14
CA ALA A 101 4.55 18.81 13.50
C ALA A 101 5.05 19.12 14.93
N GLY A 102 4.70 18.23 15.87
CA GLY A 102 5.05 18.41 17.27
C GLY A 102 4.55 17.33 18.23
N SER A 103 4.42 16.07 17.81
CA SER A 103 4.19 14.96 18.75
C SER A 103 4.75 13.64 18.24
N SER A 104 5.99 13.36 18.63
CA SER A 104 6.44 11.99 18.77
C SER A 104 5.45 11.23 19.67
N SER A 105 4.95 10.10 19.17
CA SER A 105 4.16 9.08 19.88
C SER A 105 2.91 9.55 20.61
N VAL A 106 1.78 9.61 19.90
CA VAL A 106 0.48 9.32 20.51
C VAL A 106 -0.15 8.20 19.70
N ILE A 107 -0.37 7.08 20.38
CA ILE A 107 -1.18 5.95 19.94
C ILE A 107 -2.48 6.56 19.40
N GLU A 108 -2.86 6.33 18.14
CA GLU A 108 -4.19 6.69 17.63
C GLU A 108 -5.21 6.30 18.70
N ASP A 109 -6.03 7.23 19.17
CA ASP A 109 -7.00 6.97 20.24
C ASP A 109 -7.92 5.83 19.81
N VAL A 110 -7.62 4.64 20.30
CA VAL A 110 -8.31 3.42 19.92
C VAL A 110 -9.66 3.42 20.64
N VAL A 111 -10.77 3.65 19.93
CA VAL A 111 -12.10 3.71 20.55
C VAL A 111 -12.80 2.36 20.58
N CYS A 112 -13.31 1.97 21.75
CA CYS A 112 -14.12 0.78 21.93
C CYS A 112 -15.49 0.94 21.27
N GLN A 113 -15.82 0.08 20.31
CA GLN A 113 -17.11 0.11 19.59
C GLN A 113 -18.31 -0.40 20.42
N ILE A 114 -18.17 -0.53 21.73
CA ILE A 114 -19.25 -0.91 22.66
C ILE A 114 -19.64 0.28 23.52
N CYS A 115 -18.68 0.95 24.16
CA CYS A 115 -18.94 2.10 25.02
C CYS A 115 -18.63 3.46 24.38
N GLY A 116 -17.86 3.49 23.28
CA GLY A 116 -17.43 4.74 22.64
C GLY A 116 -16.27 5.46 23.35
N GLU A 117 -15.65 4.83 24.36
CA GLU A 117 -14.52 5.40 25.09
C GLU A 117 -13.17 4.85 24.60
N ASP A 118 -12.09 5.60 24.87
CA ASP A 118 -10.71 5.22 24.56
C ASP A 118 -10.27 3.94 25.28
N VAL A 119 -9.65 3.03 24.54
CA VAL A 119 -9.07 1.78 25.01
C VAL A 119 -7.64 2.02 25.47
N LYS A 120 -7.46 2.33 26.76
CA LYS A 120 -6.16 2.69 27.35
C LYS A 120 -5.42 1.52 27.99
N LEU A 121 -6.08 0.76 28.87
CA LEU A 121 -5.49 -0.35 29.64
C LEU A 121 -6.38 -1.60 29.52
N ASP A 122 -5.79 -2.79 29.67
CA ASP A 122 -6.48 -4.09 29.58
C ASP A 122 -7.32 -4.28 28.31
N ALA A 123 -6.74 -3.86 27.18
CA ALA A 123 -7.33 -4.02 25.86
C ALA A 123 -7.33 -5.50 25.43
N VAL A 124 -8.47 -5.95 24.91
CA VAL A 124 -8.58 -7.22 24.19
C VAL A 124 -8.83 -6.95 22.71
N SER A 125 -8.21 -7.74 21.84
CA SER A 125 -8.44 -7.64 20.39
C SER A 125 -9.24 -8.84 19.90
N CYS A 126 -10.25 -8.58 19.06
CA CYS A 126 -11.02 -9.64 18.42
C CYS A 126 -10.09 -10.57 17.62
N ARG A 127 -10.22 -11.90 17.80
CA ARG A 127 -9.36 -12.85 17.08
C ARG A 127 -9.56 -12.84 15.56
N SER A 128 -10.73 -12.38 15.10
CA SER A 128 -11.10 -12.37 13.67
C SER A 128 -10.72 -11.06 12.99
N CYS A 129 -11.32 -9.95 13.42
CA CYS A 129 -11.15 -8.64 12.77
C CYS A 129 -10.10 -7.75 13.46
N ARG A 130 -9.52 -8.21 14.58
CA ARG A 130 -8.54 -7.46 15.38
C ARG A 130 -9.06 -6.16 15.99
N THR A 131 -10.36 -5.89 15.91
CA THR A 131 -10.98 -4.74 16.58
C THR A 131 -10.67 -4.78 18.08
N PRO A 132 -10.10 -3.71 18.64
CA PRO A 132 -9.83 -3.57 20.06
C PRO A 132 -11.09 -3.21 20.86
N HIS A 133 -11.18 -3.75 22.07
CA HIS A 133 -12.25 -3.51 23.03
C HIS A 133 -11.65 -3.47 24.44
N HIS A 134 -12.31 -2.80 25.38
CA HIS A 134 -12.02 -3.05 26.80
C HIS A 134 -12.38 -4.48 27.16
N LYS A 135 -11.59 -5.11 28.02
CA LYS A 135 -11.89 -6.45 28.53
C LYS A 135 -13.30 -6.53 29.14
N ASP A 136 -13.68 -5.55 29.94
CA ASP A 136 -15.00 -5.51 30.59
C ASP A 136 -16.13 -5.37 29.57
N CYS A 137 -15.95 -4.54 28.53
CA CYS A 137 -16.91 -4.42 27.45
C CYS A 137 -17.08 -5.74 26.68
N TRP A 138 -15.98 -6.47 26.47
CA TRP A 138 -16.03 -7.79 25.85
C TRP A 138 -16.77 -8.82 26.72
N GLU A 139 -16.52 -8.82 28.03
CA GLU A 139 -17.19 -9.72 28.98
C GLU A 139 -18.69 -9.41 29.10
N TYR A 140 -19.05 -8.12 29.08
CA TYR A 140 -20.45 -7.67 29.11
C TYR A 140 -21.22 -8.02 27.83
N TYR A 141 -20.66 -7.69 26.65
CA TYR A 141 -21.34 -7.91 25.37
C TYR A 141 -21.22 -9.36 24.87
N GLY A 142 -20.19 -10.09 25.29
CA GLY A 142 -19.97 -11.52 25.01
C GLY A 142 -19.48 -11.87 23.60
N ALA A 143 -19.30 -10.88 22.72
CA ALA A 143 -18.78 -11.04 21.36
C ALA A 143 -18.20 -9.72 20.81
N CYS A 144 -17.62 -9.76 19.61
CA CYS A 144 -17.19 -8.56 18.90
C CYS A 144 -18.42 -7.77 18.39
N SER A 145 -18.50 -6.48 18.72
CA SER A 145 -19.58 -5.58 18.29
C SER A 145 -19.40 -5.01 16.87
N THR A 146 -18.27 -5.30 16.21
CA THR A 146 -18.07 -4.89 14.81
C THR A 146 -19.09 -5.56 13.91
N PHE A 147 -19.77 -4.75 13.10
CA PHE A 147 -20.79 -5.21 12.15
C PHE A 147 -20.27 -6.38 11.30
N GLY A 148 -21.01 -7.49 11.30
CA GLY A 148 -20.67 -8.69 10.54
C GLY A 148 -19.59 -9.60 11.13
N CYS A 149 -18.96 -9.26 12.26
CA CYS A 149 -17.93 -10.12 12.87
C CYS A 149 -18.52 -11.15 13.85
N GLY A 150 -19.12 -10.72 14.96
CA GLY A 150 -19.75 -11.62 15.95
C GLY A 150 -18.84 -12.66 16.62
N GLN A 151 -17.52 -12.56 16.45
CA GLN A 151 -16.54 -13.48 17.03
C GLN A 151 -16.59 -13.46 18.56
N LYS A 152 -16.54 -14.63 19.22
CA LYS A 152 -16.63 -14.77 20.68
C LYS A 152 -15.28 -14.97 21.39
N ARG A 153 -14.19 -14.99 20.62
CA ARG A 153 -12.81 -15.16 21.14
C ARG A 153 -11.97 -13.91 20.90
N TYR A 154 -11.16 -13.57 21.90
CA TYR A 154 -10.21 -12.45 21.84
C TYR A 154 -8.78 -12.92 22.10
N THR A 155 -7.82 -12.02 21.84
CA THR A 155 -6.41 -12.11 22.25
C THR A 155 -6.09 -10.92 23.14
N SER A 156 -5.47 -11.13 24.30
CA SER A 156 -4.93 -10.06 25.14
C SER A 156 -3.43 -9.86 24.85
N ARG A 157 -2.97 -8.61 24.83
CA ARG A 157 -1.53 -8.33 24.95
C ARG A 157 -1.18 -8.43 26.43
N ARG A 158 -0.22 -9.29 26.78
CA ARG A 158 0.41 -9.31 28.11
C ARG A 158 1.42 -8.19 28.21
#